data_AF-A0A931DIA9-F1
#
_entry.id   AF-A0A931DIA9-F1
#
_cell.length_a   1.000
_cell.length_b   1.000
_cell.length_c   1.000
_cell.angle_alpha   90.00
_cell.angle_beta   90.00
_cell.angle_gamma   90.00
#
_symmetry.space_group_name_H-M   'P 1'
#
loop_
_entity.id
_entity.type
_entity.pdbx_description
1 polymer ?
#
loop_
_entity_poly.entity_id
_entity_poly.type
_entity_poly.pdbx_seq_one_letter_code
_entity_poly.pdbx_strand_id
1 'polypeptide(L)'
;MPDRGRAAAPEPPRKPPAEPGGHRRLLQDADADGFRDRWREVQTGFVDDPREAVSRADALASEVVDALGEALTRRRRELERSVDAGAAGDGQASETERLRLALRRYRELVDQMLAT
;
A
#
# COMPACT_ATOMS: atom_id res chain seq x y z
N MET A 1 43.75 18.60 32.83
CA MET A 1 42.30 18.92 32.88
C MET A 1 42.08 20.28 32.23
N PRO A 2 41.08 20.50 31.35
CA PRO A 2 40.29 19.58 30.51
C PRO A 2 40.43 19.92 29.00
N ASP A 3 40.36 18.92 28.13
CA ASP A 3 39.21 18.60 27.27
C ASP A 3 38.74 19.76 26.36
N ARG A 4 39.14 19.72 25.08
CA ARG A 4 38.43 20.41 24.01
C ARG A 4 37.74 19.35 23.17
N GLY A 5 36.51 19.03 23.60
CA GLY A 5 35.54 18.25 22.85
C GLY A 5 35.50 18.69 21.39
N ARG A 6 35.86 17.76 20.51
CA ARG A 6 35.56 17.83 19.09
C ARG A 6 34.04 17.75 18.97
N ALA A 7 33.39 18.89 18.74
CA ALA A 7 31.98 18.93 18.42
C ALA A 7 31.75 18.08 17.16
N ALA A 8 31.08 16.94 17.33
CA ALA A 8 30.53 16.18 16.23
C ALA A 8 29.54 17.08 15.50
N ALA A 9 29.74 17.25 14.19
CA ALA A 9 28.76 17.91 13.34
C ALA A 9 27.41 17.17 13.50
N PRO A 10 26.27 17.87 13.55
CA PRO A 10 24.98 17.21 13.59
C PRO A 10 24.80 16.46 12.27
N GLU A 11 24.71 15.13 12.35
CA GLU A 11 24.24 14.32 11.23
C GLU A 11 22.85 14.82 10.82
N PRO A 12 22.58 14.99 9.51
CA PRO A 12 21.25 15.38 9.06
C PRO A 12 20.25 14.32 9.53
N PRO A 13 19.01 14.70 9.90
CA PRO A 13 18.01 13.73 10.31
C PRO A 13 17.82 12.72 9.17
N ARG A 14 18.18 11.47 9.43
CA ARG A 14 17.74 10.33 8.61
C ARG A 14 16.22 10.40 8.61
N LYS A 15 15.63 10.81 7.49
CA LYS A 15 14.20 10.57 7.23
C LYS A 15 13.97 9.09 7.54
N PRO A 16 13.02 8.73 8.42
CA PRO A 16 12.66 7.33 8.56
C PRO A 16 12.33 6.80 7.16
N PRO A 17 12.65 5.53 6.85
CA PRO A 17 12.14 4.95 5.62
C PRO A 17 10.64 5.20 5.65
N ALA A 18 10.14 5.93 4.66
CA ALA A 18 8.71 5.99 4.43
C ALA A 18 8.33 4.53 4.15
N GLU A 19 7.82 3.84 5.17
CA GLU A 19 7.03 2.63 5.01
C GLU A 19 6.09 2.97 3.86
N PRO A 20 6.28 2.42 2.65
CA PRO A 20 5.39 2.77 1.57
C PRO A 20 4.00 2.31 2.03
N GLY A 21 3.14 3.30 2.29
CA GLY A 21 1.84 3.13 2.94
C GLY A 21 1.10 1.95 2.32
N GLY A 22 0.36 1.20 3.12
CA GLY A 22 -0.21 -0.11 2.73
C GLY A 22 -0.85 -0.10 1.32
N HIS A 23 -1.48 1.02 0.95
CA HIS A 23 -2.04 1.34 -0.36
C HIS A 23 -1.09 1.16 -1.54
N ARG A 24 0.18 1.55 -1.42
CA ARG A 24 1.19 1.35 -2.49
C ARG A 24 1.54 -0.12 -2.66
N ARG A 25 1.49 -0.92 -1.59
CA ARG A 25 1.70 -2.37 -1.67
C ARG A 25 0.50 -3.10 -2.27
N LEU A 26 -0.69 -2.48 -2.22
CA LEU A 26 -1.92 -3.01 -2.80
C LEU A 26 -2.02 -2.75 -4.31
N LEU A 27 -1.62 -1.55 -4.76
CA LEU A 27 -1.48 -1.22 -6.18
C LEU A 27 -0.19 -1.81 -6.76
N GLN A 28 -0.15 -2.07 -8.07
CA GLN A 28 1.14 -2.31 -8.72
C GLN A 28 1.93 -1.00 -8.75
N ASP A 29 3.25 -1.06 -8.59
CA ASP A 29 4.09 0.14 -8.53
C ASP A 29 3.90 1.04 -9.78
N ALA A 30 3.75 0.43 -10.96
CA ALA A 30 3.49 1.14 -12.22
C ALA A 30 2.15 1.90 -12.22
N ASP A 31 1.08 1.29 -11.69
CA ASP A 31 -0.23 1.96 -11.58
C ASP A 31 -0.15 3.14 -10.61
N ALA A 32 0.50 2.92 -9.46
CA ALA A 32 0.66 3.94 -8.43
C ALA A 32 1.49 5.14 -8.92
N ASP A 33 2.53 4.91 -9.72
CA ASP A 33 3.34 5.99 -10.29
C ASP A 33 2.59 6.77 -11.38
N GLY A 34 1.82 6.08 -12.23
CA GLY A 34 0.96 6.74 -13.23
C GLY A 34 -0.09 7.66 -12.60
N PHE A 35 -0.72 7.24 -11.50
CA PHE A 35 -1.64 8.12 -10.75
C PHE A 35 -0.93 9.33 -10.12
N ARG A 36 0.32 9.17 -9.65
CA ARG A 36 1.12 10.29 -9.12
C ARG A 36 1.55 11.28 -10.20
N ASP A 37 1.88 10.80 -11.40
CA ASP A 37 2.18 11.64 -12.55
C ASP A 37 0.97 12.52 -12.90
N ARG A 38 -0.21 11.91 -13.07
CA ARG A 38 -1.46 12.63 -13.37
C ARG A 38 -1.87 13.60 -12.26
N TRP A 39 -1.64 13.23 -11.00
CA TRP A 39 -1.89 14.14 -9.88
C TRP A 39 -1.05 15.41 -9.98
N ARG A 40 0.24 15.31 -10.37
CA ARG A 40 1.11 16.47 -10.58
C ARG A 40 0.61 17.38 -11.71
N GLU A 41 0.08 16.81 -12.78
CA GLU A 41 -0.52 17.58 -13.88
C GLU A 41 -1.75 18.37 -13.41
N VAL A 42 -2.63 17.73 -12.62
CA VAL A 42 -3.80 18.40 -12.02
C VAL A 42 -3.39 19.56 -11.13
N GLN A 43 -2.38 19.38 -10.29
CA GLN A 43 -1.85 20.45 -9.43
C GLN A 43 -1.27 21.62 -10.23
N THR A 44 -0.57 21.32 -11.33
CA THR A 44 0.02 22.35 -12.19
C THR A 44 -1.08 23.17 -12.87
N GLY A 45 -2.13 22.52 -13.38
CA GLY A 45 -3.24 23.18 -14.06
C GLY A 45 -4.18 23.99 -13.15
N PHE A 46 -4.12 23.79 -11.83
CA PHE A 46 -4.97 24.51 -10.87
C PHE A 46 -4.77 26.03 -10.90
N VAL A 47 -3.56 26.50 -11.20
CA VAL A 47 -3.24 27.93 -11.28
C VAL A 47 -3.94 28.59 -12.47
N ASP A 48 -4.14 27.85 -13.55
CA ASP A 48 -4.75 28.35 -14.80
C ASP A 48 -6.29 28.20 -14.77
N ASP A 49 -6.80 27.02 -14.43
CA ASP A 49 -8.22 26.76 -14.28
C ASP A 49 -8.52 25.94 -13.01
N PRO A 50 -8.87 26.60 -11.89
CA PRO A 50 -9.10 25.90 -10.63
C PRO A 50 -10.36 25.03 -10.65
N ARG A 51 -11.38 25.37 -11.46
CA ARG A 51 -12.62 24.59 -11.51
C ARG A 51 -12.39 23.29 -12.27
N GLU A 52 -11.73 23.38 -13.41
CA GLU A 52 -11.36 22.20 -14.19
C GLU A 52 -10.40 21.30 -13.41
N ALA A 53 -9.38 21.87 -12.76
CA ALA A 53 -8.43 21.10 -11.97
C ALA A 53 -9.11 20.32 -10.84
N VAL A 54 -10.07 20.91 -10.12
CA VAL A 54 -10.85 20.19 -9.09
C VAL A 54 -11.70 19.07 -9.70
N SER A 55 -12.35 19.30 -10.85
CA SER A 55 -13.10 18.25 -11.55
C SER A 55 -12.19 17.09 -11.98
N ARG A 56 -10.98 17.38 -12.46
CA ARG A 56 -10.00 16.35 -12.84
C ARG A 56 -9.43 15.62 -11.61
N ALA A 57 -9.25 16.32 -10.50
CA ALA A 57 -8.85 15.72 -9.22
C ALA A 57 -9.88 14.69 -8.74
N ASP A 58 -11.17 15.04 -8.80
CA ASP A 58 -12.28 14.16 -8.41
C ASP A 58 -12.33 12.90 -9.29
N ALA A 59 -12.24 13.06 -10.61
CA ALA A 59 -12.18 11.93 -11.54
C ALA A 59 -10.97 11.02 -11.25
N LEU A 60 -9.79 11.60 -11.05
CA LEU A 60 -8.58 10.85 -10.71
C LEU A 60 -8.73 10.10 -9.38
N ALA A 61 -9.35 10.71 -8.36
CA ALA A 61 -9.61 10.05 -7.09
C ALA A 61 -10.56 8.85 -7.25
N SER A 62 -11.63 8.99 -8.05
CA SER A 62 -12.51 7.87 -8.39
C SER A 62 -11.76 6.71 -9.02
N GLU A 63 -10.91 6.99 -10.02
CA GLU A 63 -10.10 5.96 -10.69
C GLU A 63 -9.15 5.23 -9.73
N VAL A 64 -8.54 5.96 -8.78
CA VAL A 64 -7.68 5.37 -7.76
C VAL A 64 -8.47 4.47 -6.82
N VAL A 65 -9.68 4.89 -6.40
CA VAL A 65 -10.57 4.08 -5.55
C VAL A 65 -10.99 2.79 -6.27
N ASP A 66 -11.36 2.89 -7.54
CA ASP A 66 -11.74 1.73 -8.36
C ASP A 66 -10.57 0.75 -8.52
N ALA A 67 -9.38 1.28 -8.84
CA ALA A 67 -8.16 0.47 -8.97
C ALA A 67 -7.78 -0.24 -7.66
N LEU A 68 -7.92 0.45 -6.52
CA LEU A 68 -7.71 -0.16 -5.20
C LEU A 68 -8.75 -1.26 -4.94
N GLY A 69 -10.02 -1.03 -5.24
CA GLY A 69 -11.09 -2.02 -5.08
C GLY A 69 -10.86 -3.29 -5.91
N GLU A 70 -10.44 -3.13 -7.16
CA GLU A 70 -10.05 -4.22 -8.07
C GLU A 70 -8.87 -5.02 -7.50
N ALA A 71 -7.81 -4.34 -7.07
CA ALA A 71 -6.61 -4.95 -6.52
C ALA A 71 -6.89 -5.73 -5.23
N LEU A 72 -7.70 -5.16 -4.33
CA LEU A 72 -8.15 -5.81 -3.11
C LEU A 72 -9.00 -7.05 -3.40
N THR A 73 -9.92 -6.96 -4.35
CA THR A 73 -10.76 -8.08 -4.78
C THR A 73 -9.92 -9.23 -5.34
N ARG A 74 -8.93 -8.91 -6.19
CA ARG A 74 -7.98 -9.88 -6.73
C ARG A 74 -7.20 -10.57 -5.62
N ARG A 75 -6.66 -9.79 -4.67
CA ARG A 75 -5.86 -10.33 -3.56
C ARG A 75 -6.67 -11.23 -2.63
N ARG A 76 -7.91 -10.84 -2.30
CA ARG A 76 -8.84 -11.69 -1.53
C ARG A 76 -9.11 -13.01 -2.24
N ARG A 77 -9.41 -12.98 -3.55
CA ARG A 77 -9.66 -14.20 -4.34
C ARG A 77 -8.44 -15.13 -4.45
N GLU A 78 -7.23 -14.59 -4.46
CA GLU A 78 -6.01 -15.41 -4.39
C GLU A 78 -5.89 -16.15 -3.05
N LEU A 79 -6.22 -15.47 -1.96
CA LEU A 79 -6.24 -16.05 -0.62
C LEU A 79 -7.29 -17.15 -0.50
N GLU A 80 -8.52 -16.91 -0.95
CA GLU A 80 -9.61 -17.90 -0.98
C GLU A 80 -9.19 -19.17 -1.72
N ARG A 81 -8.69 -19.03 -2.96
CA ARG A 81 -8.18 -20.17 -3.74
C ARG A 81 -7.07 -20.94 -3.03
N SER A 82 -6.20 -20.25 -2.29
CA SER A 82 -5.12 -20.91 -1.53
C SER A 82 -5.63 -21.72 -0.32
N VAL A 83 -6.78 -21.33 0.25
CA VAL A 83 -7.44 -22.07 1.33
C VAL A 83 -8.13 -23.31 0.75
N ASP A 84 -8.93 -23.11 -0.31
CA ASP A 84 -9.72 -24.16 -0.95
C ASP A 84 -8.84 -25.27 -1.56
N ALA A 85 -7.76 -24.90 -2.26
CA ALA A 85 -6.86 -25.85 -2.89
C ALA A 85 -6.18 -26.81 -1.90
N GLY A 86 -6.04 -26.41 -0.63
CA GLY A 86 -5.45 -27.25 0.38
C GLY A 86 -6.44 -28.23 1.04
N ALA A 87 -7.75 -28.01 0.94
CA ALA A 87 -8.76 -28.86 1.59
C ALA A 87 -8.84 -30.29 1.00
N ALA A 88 -8.15 -30.54 -0.11
CA ALA A 88 -8.17 -31.81 -0.83
C ALA A 88 -7.12 -32.85 -0.38
N GLY A 89 -6.32 -32.61 0.68
CA GLY A 89 -5.27 -33.56 1.10
C GLY A 89 -4.73 -33.43 2.52
N ASP A 90 -4.40 -34.61 3.07
CA ASP A 90 -3.69 -34.95 4.31
C ASP A 90 -4.27 -34.41 5.62
N GLY A 91 -4.88 -35.31 6.40
CA GLY A 91 -5.03 -35.31 7.88
C GLY A 91 -5.54 -34.05 8.61
N GLN A 92 -6.37 -34.25 9.64
CA GLN A 92 -6.93 -33.17 10.48
C GLN A 92 -5.88 -32.20 11.07
N ALA A 93 -4.68 -32.69 11.41
CA ALA A 93 -3.60 -31.91 11.99
C ALA A 93 -2.94 -30.94 10.98
N SER A 94 -2.71 -31.40 9.74
CA SER A 94 -2.19 -30.60 8.64
C SER A 94 -3.20 -29.59 8.12
N GLU A 95 -4.50 -29.92 8.16
CA GLU A 95 -5.58 -28.99 7.85
C GLU A 95 -5.63 -27.82 8.85
N THR A 96 -5.52 -28.10 10.14
CA THR A 96 -5.52 -27.07 11.19
C THR A 96 -4.34 -26.09 11.03
N GLU A 97 -3.15 -26.60 10.76
CA GLU A 97 -1.96 -25.74 10.58
C GLU A 97 -2.07 -24.87 9.32
N ARG A 98 -2.60 -25.41 8.23
CA ARG A 98 -2.90 -24.64 7.02
C ARG A 98 -3.92 -23.52 7.27
N LEU A 99 -4.99 -23.80 8.03
CA LEU A 99 -5.98 -22.78 8.39
C LEU A 99 -5.36 -21.66 9.23
N ARG A 100 -4.43 -21.98 10.15
CA ARG A 100 -3.68 -20.95 10.89
C ARG A 100 -2.86 -20.06 9.97
N LEU A 101 -2.14 -20.65 9.01
CA LEU A 101 -1.36 -19.90 8.03
C LEU A 101 -2.26 -19.02 7.14
N ALA A 102 -3.41 -19.54 6.71
CA ALA A 102 -4.40 -18.77 5.96
C ALA A 102 -4.90 -17.56 6.75
N LEU A 103 -5.29 -17.76 8.01
CA LEU A 103 -5.75 -16.68 8.89
C LEU A 103 -4.69 -15.61 9.10
N ARG A 104 -3.41 -16.00 9.24
CA ARG A 104 -2.28 -15.07 9.33
C ARG A 104 -2.17 -14.20 8.07
N ARG A 105 -2.30 -14.79 6.88
CA ARG A 105 -2.25 -14.03 5.62
C ARG A 105 -3.46 -13.10 5.46
N TYR A 106 -4.64 -13.51 5.91
CA TYR A 106 -5.81 -12.62 5.97
C TYR A 106 -5.57 -11.44 6.92
N ARG A 107 -4.97 -11.68 8.09
CA ARG A 107 -4.60 -10.60 9.02
C ARG A 107 -3.65 -9.61 8.36
N GLU A 108 -2.59 -10.11 7.71
CA GLU A 108 -1.64 -9.25 6.97
C GLU A 108 -2.32 -8.44 5.86
N LEU A 109 -3.32 -9.00 5.18
CA LEU A 109 -4.12 -8.27 4.19
C LEU A 109 -4.96 -7.16 4.84
N VAL A 110 -5.64 -7.46 5.94
CA VAL A 110 -6.45 -6.47 6.67
C VAL A 110 -5.58 -5.37 7.26
N ASP A 111 -4.44 -5.72 7.85
CA ASP A 111 -3.48 -4.75 8.38
C ASP A 111 -2.98 -3.80 7.27
N GLN A 112 -2.77 -4.32 6.05
CA GLN A 112 -2.42 -3.49 4.89
C GLN A 112 -3.56 -2.57 4.42
N MET A 113 -4.83 -2.97 4.55
CA MET A 113 -5.98 -2.11 4.26
C MET A 113 -6.13 -0.99 5.29
N LEU A 114 -5.81 -1.26 6.55
CA LEU A 114 -5.98 -0.32 7.68
C LEU A 114 -4.75 0.58 7.90
N ALA A 115 -3.58 0.22 7.35
CA ALA A 115 -2.38 1.01 7.45
C ALA A 115 -2.46 2.26 6.55
N THR A 116 -2.99 3.35 7.10
CA THR A 116 -3.09 4.67 6.46
C THR A 116 -1.76 5.40 6.39
#